data_AF-A0A7H8T572-F1
#
_entry.id   AF-A0A7H8T572-F1
#
_cell.length_a   1.000
_cell.length_b   1.000
_cell.length_c   1.000
_cell.angle_alpha   90.00
_cell.angle_beta   90.00
_cell.angle_gamma   90.00
#
_symmetry.space_group_name_H-M   'P 1'
#
loop_
_entity.id
_entity.type
_entity.pdbx_description
1 polymer ?
#
loop_
_entity_poly.entity_id
_entity_poly.type
_entity_poly.pdbx_seq_one_letter_code
_entity_poly.pdbx_strand_id
1 'polypeptide(L)'
;MTAQQPYAVRFSAPAAKVLDTLPEHVEDMVWDVLDAAAADPWGFRQWNTDDPEGEDVRHASVGQLSLTYWVNRPLRRLSVLTITWLG
;
A
#
# COMPACT_ATOMS: atom_id res chain seq x y z
N MET A 1 -12.18 -10.06 21.77
CA MET A 1 -11.29 -9.98 20.58
C MET A 1 -10.63 -8.62 20.64
N THR A 2 -9.35 -8.55 20.96
CA THR A 2 -8.61 -7.28 20.92
C THR A 2 -8.55 -6.82 19.48
N ALA A 3 -9.19 -5.69 19.16
CA ALA A 3 -9.01 -5.06 17.86
C ALA A 3 -7.53 -4.71 17.72
N GLN A 4 -6.82 -5.43 16.86
CA GLN A 4 -5.43 -5.16 16.60
C GLN A 4 -5.32 -3.79 15.94
N GLN A 5 -4.46 -2.91 16.47
CA GLN A 5 -4.28 -1.57 15.90
C GLN A 5 -3.79 -1.65 14.44
N PRO A 6 -4.39 -0.88 13.49
CA PRO A 6 -3.93 -0.86 12.10
C PRO A 6 -2.47 -0.46 11.97
N TYR A 7 -1.83 -0.86 10.88
CA TYR A 7 -0.47 -0.45 10.56
C TYR A 7 -0.44 1.03 10.20
N ALA A 8 0.54 1.77 10.72
CA ALA A 8 0.73 3.17 10.34
C ALA A 8 1.22 3.26 8.90
N VAL A 9 0.60 4.11 8.08
CA VAL A 9 1.01 4.29 6.67
C VAL A 9 2.04 5.42 6.55
N ARG A 10 3.06 5.21 5.70
CA ARG A 10 4.05 6.21 5.30
C ARG A 10 4.31 6.12 3.81
N PHE A 11 4.48 7.26 3.17
CA PHE A 11 4.79 7.33 1.75
C PHE A 11 6.28 7.52 1.54
N SER A 12 6.84 6.84 0.54
CA SER A 12 8.09 7.24 -0.07
C SER A 12 7.92 8.63 -0.71
N ALA A 13 9.03 9.36 -0.88
CA ALA A 13 9.00 10.65 -1.58
C ALA A 13 8.36 10.56 -3.00
N PRO A 14 8.67 9.55 -3.85
CA PRO A 14 8.00 9.44 -5.14
C PRO A 14 6.51 9.08 -5.02
N ALA A 15 6.10 8.24 -4.07
CA ALA A 15 4.69 7.91 -3.87
C ALA A 15 3.89 9.15 -3.41
N ALA A 16 4.42 9.91 -2.46
CA ALA A 16 3.80 11.16 -2.00
C ALA A 16 3.62 12.16 -3.16
N LYS A 17 4.63 12.30 -4.02
CA LYS A 17 4.54 13.17 -5.19
C LYS A 17 3.44 12.74 -6.17
N VAL A 18 3.24 11.43 -6.36
CA VAL A 18 2.13 10.94 -7.21
C VAL A 18 0.80 11.26 -6.55
N LEU A 19 0.65 10.95 -5.26
CA LEU A 19 -0.56 11.24 -4.48
C LEU A 19 -0.99 12.71 -4.62
N ASP A 20 -0.06 13.65 -4.48
CA ASP A 20 -0.31 15.10 -4.61
C ASP A 20 -0.82 15.55 -5.99
N THR A 21 -0.75 14.69 -7.01
CA THR A 21 -1.15 14.99 -8.40
C THR A 21 -2.40 14.24 -8.85
N LEU A 22 -2.93 13.34 -8.02
CA LEU A 22 -4.09 12.54 -8.37
C LEU A 22 -5.36 13.41 -8.40
N PRO A 23 -6.32 13.09 -9.29
CA PRO A 23 -7.68 13.58 -9.13
C PRO A 23 -8.24 13.12 -7.78
N GLU A 24 -9.07 13.96 -7.14
CA GLU A 24 -9.64 13.71 -5.80
C GLU A 24 -10.27 12.32 -5.66
N HIS A 25 -11.08 11.91 -6.64
CA HIS A 25 -11.72 10.58 -6.62
C HIS A 25 -10.74 9.40 -6.68
N VAL A 26 -9.54 9.61 -7.23
CA VAL A 26 -8.48 8.59 -7.26
C VAL A 26 -7.68 8.60 -5.96
N GLU A 27 -7.48 9.78 -5.37
CA GLU A 27 -6.89 9.90 -4.03
C GLU A 27 -7.76 9.17 -2.98
N ASP A 28 -9.08 9.34 -3.02
CA ASP A 28 -10.01 8.60 -2.16
C ASP A 28 -9.85 7.08 -2.32
N MET A 29 -9.73 6.59 -3.56
CA MET A 29 -9.46 5.18 -3.83
C MET A 29 -8.12 4.71 -3.26
N VAL A 30 -7.07 5.56 -3.28
CA VAL A 30 -5.79 5.23 -2.65
C VAL A 30 -5.98 5.05 -1.16
N TRP A 31 -6.70 5.96 -0.50
CA TRP A 31 -6.97 5.87 0.94
C TRP A 31 -7.80 4.64 1.30
N ASP A 32 -8.83 4.30 0.52
CA ASP A 32 -9.63 3.08 0.73
C ASP A 32 -8.78 1.81 0.67
N VAL A 33 -7.89 1.71 -0.33
CA VAL A 33 -6.98 0.57 -0.46
C VAL A 33 -5.98 0.53 0.70
N LEU A 34 -5.48 1.68 1.14
CA LEU A 34 -4.53 1.78 2.25
C LEU A 34 -5.18 1.46 3.61
N ASP A 35 -6.44 1.80 3.82
CA ASP A 35 -7.19 1.43 5.02
C ASP A 35 -7.37 -0.09 5.09
N ALA A 36 -7.73 -0.73 3.96
CA ALA A 36 -7.79 -2.18 3.87
C ALA A 36 -6.41 -2.82 4.12
N ALA A 37 -5.35 -2.29 3.52
CA ALA A 37 -3.99 -2.79 3.70
C ALA A 37 -3.48 -2.59 5.14
N ALA A 38 -3.83 -1.48 5.79
CA ALA A 38 -3.43 -1.20 7.17
C ALA A 38 -4.11 -2.15 8.16
N ALA A 39 -5.36 -2.55 7.89
CA ALA A 39 -6.10 -3.52 8.68
C ALA A 39 -5.59 -4.96 8.48
N ASP A 40 -5.29 -5.34 7.23
CA ASP A 40 -4.74 -6.65 6.86
C ASP A 40 -3.64 -6.54 5.79
N PRO A 41 -2.38 -6.31 6.21
CA PRO A 41 -1.26 -6.12 5.27
C PRO A 41 -0.93 -7.32 4.39
N TRP A 42 -1.38 -8.52 4.77
CA TRP A 42 -1.16 -9.75 3.99
C TRP A 42 -2.38 -10.15 3.16
N GLY A 43 -3.49 -9.40 3.24
CA GLY A 43 -4.67 -9.61 2.40
C GLY A 43 -4.44 -9.34 0.92
N PHE A 44 -3.37 -8.61 0.58
CA PHE A 44 -2.93 -8.38 -0.79
C PHE A 44 -1.79 -9.32 -1.18
N ARG A 45 -1.74 -9.68 -2.46
CA ARG A 45 -0.73 -10.62 -2.98
C ARG A 45 0.70 -10.09 -2.79
N GLN A 46 1.64 -11.02 -2.62
CA GLN A 46 3.07 -10.70 -2.73
C GLN A 46 3.36 -10.09 -4.10
N TRP A 47 4.23 -9.08 -4.14
CA TRP A 47 4.59 -8.41 -5.39
C TRP A 47 5.34 -9.35 -6.34
N ASN A 48 6.34 -10.08 -5.83
CA ASN A 48 7.11 -11.06 -6.59
C ASN A 48 7.28 -12.33 -5.75
N THR A 49 6.63 -13.42 -6.15
CA THR A 49 6.70 -14.71 -5.45
C THR A 49 8.03 -15.44 -5.65
N ASP A 50 8.78 -15.07 -6.69
CA ASP A 50 10.08 -15.65 -7.00
C ASP A 50 11.22 -14.95 -6.23
N ASP A 51 10.90 -13.87 -5.52
CA ASP A 51 11.85 -13.12 -4.68
C ASP A 51 11.58 -13.41 -3.19
N PRO A 52 12.38 -14.29 -2.55
CA PRO A 52 12.23 -14.61 -1.14
C PRO A 52 12.61 -13.44 -0.22
N GLU A 53 13.46 -12.50 -0.66
CA GLU A 53 13.78 -11.30 0.12
C GLU A 53 12.61 -10.29 0.09
N GLY A 54 11.80 -10.37 -0.97
CA GLY A 54 10.58 -9.60 -1.18
C GLY A 54 9.33 -10.16 -0.49
N GLU A 55 9.46 -11.08 0.48
CA GLU A 55 8.30 -11.69 1.15
C GLU A 55 7.32 -10.63 1.63
N ASP A 56 7.79 -9.53 2.22
CA ASP A 56 6.98 -8.47 2.82
C ASP A 56 6.57 -7.34 1.85
N VAL A 57 6.85 -7.47 0.56
CA VAL A 57 6.40 -6.50 -0.45
C VAL A 57 5.08 -6.98 -1.04
N ARG A 58 4.09 -6.09 -1.02
CA ARG A 58 2.71 -6.37 -1.40
C ARG A 58 2.28 -5.50 -2.57
N HIS A 59 1.31 -6.01 -3.32
CA HIS A 59 0.73 -5.34 -4.47
C HIS A 59 -0.78 -5.29 -4.37
N ALA A 60 -1.33 -4.07 -4.38
CA ALA A 60 -2.76 -3.84 -4.52
C ALA A 60 -3.05 -3.22 -5.90
N SER A 61 -4.14 -3.65 -6.53
CA SER A 61 -4.60 -3.08 -7.80
C SER A 61 -6.12 -3.05 -7.86
N VAL A 62 -6.66 -1.91 -8.27
CA VAL A 62 -8.09 -1.65 -8.43
C VAL A 62 -8.25 -0.84 -9.72
N GLY A 63 -8.77 -1.48 -10.78
CA GLY A 63 -8.91 -0.84 -12.09
C GLY A 63 -7.59 -0.31 -12.63
N GLN A 64 -7.51 1.00 -12.88
CA GLN A 64 -6.33 1.71 -13.39
C GLN A 64 -5.36 2.16 -12.27
N LEU A 65 -5.70 1.94 -10.99
CA LEU A 65 -4.86 2.23 -9.84
C LEU A 65 -4.09 0.98 -9.42
N SER A 66 -2.79 1.13 -9.15
CA SER A 66 -1.99 0.16 -8.44
C SER A 66 -1.05 0.81 -7.45
N LEU A 67 -0.73 0.08 -6.38
CA LEU A 67 0.25 0.49 -5.39
C LEU A 67 1.08 -0.70 -4.92
N THR A 68 2.34 -0.41 -4.59
CA THR A 68 3.21 -1.34 -3.89
C THR A 68 3.56 -0.79 -2.53
N TYR A 69 3.61 -1.67 -1.53
CA TYR A 69 4.02 -1.29 -0.19
C TYR A 69 4.85 -2.39 0.46
N TRP A 70 5.72 -1.99 1.36
CA TRP A 70 6.48 -2.89 2.21
C TRP A 70 5.88 -2.93 3.63
N VAL A 71 5.73 -4.14 4.16
CA VAL A 71 5.22 -4.39 5.52
C VAL A 71 6.38 -4.45 6.51
N ASN A 72 6.56 -3.40 7.31
CA ASN A 72 7.50 -3.42 8.44
C ASN A 72 6.81 -4.03 9.67
N ARG A 73 7.02 -5.34 9.88
CA ARG A 73 6.40 -6.08 10.99
C ARG A 73 6.80 -5.53 12.37
N PRO A 74 8.09 -5.30 12.69
CA PRO A 74 8.50 -4.83 14.01
C PRO A 74 7.91 -3.46 14.39
N LEU A 75 7.80 -2.55 13.43
CA LEU A 75 7.29 -1.18 13.67
C LEU A 75 5.80 -1.03 13.39
N ARG A 76 5.11 -2.09 12.96
CA ARG A 76 3.71 -2.07 12.50
C ARG A 76 3.43 -0.93 11.53
N ARG A 77 4.23 -0.83 10.48
CA ARG A 77 4.17 0.25 9.49
C ARG A 77 4.11 -0.26 8.06
N LEU A 78 3.32 0.38 7.23
CA LEU A 78 3.35 0.22 5.78
C LEU A 78 4.16 1.36 5.17
N SER A 79 5.14 1.01 4.36
CA SER A 79 5.87 1.98 3.53
C SER A 79 5.35 1.86 2.10
N VAL A 80 4.53 2.79 1.65
CA VAL A 80 4.06 2.88 0.25
C VAL A 80 5.25 3.25 -0.63
N LEU A 81 5.66 2.31 -1.48
CA LEU A 81 6.84 2.43 -2.33
C LEU A 81 6.48 3.11 -3.64
N THR A 82 5.41 2.65 -4.30
CA THR A 82 4.91 3.20 -5.55
C THR A 82 3.39 3.37 -5.51
N ILE A 83 2.92 4.40 -6.21
CA ILE A 83 1.53 4.56 -6.64
C ILE A 83 1.59 4.74 -8.16
N THR A 84 0.71 4.07 -8.88
CA THR A 84 0.59 4.17 -10.34
C THR A 84 -0.87 4.32 -10.70
N TRP A 85 -1.16 5.36 -11.46
CA TRP A 85 -2.47 5.63 -12.01
C TRP A 85 -2.35 5.71 -13.52
N LEU A 86 -3.16 4.91 -14.23
CA LEU A 86 -3.10 4.78 -15.69
C LEU A 86 -4.15 5.64 -16.43
N GLY A 87 -4.77 6.62 -15.75
CA GLY A 87 -5.82 7.50 -16.30
C GLY A 87 -5.39 8.96 -16.49
#